data_AF-A0A542ELD1-F1
#
_entry.id   AF-A0A542ELD1-F1
#
_cell.length_a   1.000
_cell.length_b   1.000
_cell.length_c   1.000
_cell.angle_alpha   90.00
_cell.angle_beta   90.00
_cell.angle_gamma   90.00
#
_symmetry.space_group_name_H-M   'P 1'
#
loop_
_entity.id
_entity.type
_entity.pdbx_description
1 polymer ?
#
loop_
_entity_poly.entity_id
_entity_poly.type
_entity_poly.pdbx_seq_one_letter_code
_entity_poly.pdbx_strand_id
1 'polypeptide(L)'
;MTNLQSVVLEAADVAAAEKFLGDAFGLTGQVRVRSGAAETSGFRAFTLSLIVGQPSTVDSLFNSAVEAGASVIKPVAKSLWGYGGTVQGPDGTIWKIATSEKKDTGPATRAIDSVALLLGCQDVAASKKFYVEQGLTVAKSFGRKYVEFDGDGRVKLALYGRKALAKDAGVPVDGTGSHRITLLADGTTFTDPDGFSWEPVRATSSH
;
A
#
# COMPACT_ATOMS: atom_id res chain seq x y z
N MET A 1 10.40 6.39 18.81
CA MET A 1 10.08 6.86 17.45
C MET A 1 9.22 5.78 16.84
N THR A 2 8.03 6.13 16.37
CA THR A 2 7.09 5.16 15.80
C THR A 2 7.46 4.94 14.34
N ASN A 3 7.65 3.68 13.96
CA ASN A 3 8.08 3.33 12.61
C ASN A 3 7.25 2.15 12.08
N LEU A 4 6.76 2.28 10.85
CA LEU A 4 5.97 1.26 10.19
C LEU A 4 6.89 0.14 9.69
N GLN A 5 6.64 -1.07 10.18
CA GLN A 5 7.44 -2.25 9.85
C GLN A 5 6.80 -3.08 8.73
N SER A 6 5.48 -3.28 8.79
CA SER A 6 4.74 -4.04 7.77
C SER A 6 3.25 -3.70 7.76
N VAL A 7 2.58 -4.08 6.68
CA VAL A 7 1.12 -4.00 6.55
C VAL A 7 0.56 -5.40 6.64
N VAL A 8 -0.48 -5.59 7.44
CA VAL A 8 -1.25 -6.84 7.48
C VAL A 8 -2.52 -6.64 6.68
N LEU A 9 -2.70 -7.44 5.63
CA LEU A 9 -3.98 -7.57 4.94
C LEU A 9 -4.86 -8.56 5.70
N GLU A 10 -6.11 -8.19 5.90
CA GLU A 10 -7.12 -9.05 6.52
C GLU A 10 -7.95 -9.69 5.42
N ALA A 11 -7.76 -11.00 5.22
CA ALA A 11 -8.40 -11.73 4.14
C ALA A 11 -9.33 -12.82 4.71
N ALA A 12 -10.46 -13.04 4.03
CA ALA A 12 -11.35 -14.15 4.34
C ALA A 12 -10.70 -15.50 3.99
N ASP A 13 -9.88 -15.52 2.93
CA ASP A 13 -9.04 -16.65 2.54
C ASP A 13 -7.57 -16.22 2.60
N VAL A 14 -6.90 -16.61 3.69
CA VAL A 14 -5.49 -16.27 3.93
C VAL A 14 -4.58 -16.94 2.91
N ALA A 15 -4.81 -18.21 2.62
CA ALA A 15 -3.96 -18.98 1.71
C ALA A 15 -4.02 -18.43 0.29
N ALA A 16 -5.21 -18.06 -0.19
CA ALA A 16 -5.36 -17.43 -1.50
C ALA A 16 -4.65 -16.08 -1.58
N ALA A 17 -4.75 -15.25 -0.54
CA ALA A 17 -4.09 -13.94 -0.49
C ALA A 17 -2.56 -14.07 -0.41
N GLU A 18 -2.02 -14.99 0.40
CA GLU A 18 -0.59 -15.26 0.47
C GLU A 18 -0.05 -15.82 -0.86
N LYS A 19 -0.79 -16.74 -1.49
CA LYS A 19 -0.45 -17.27 -2.81
C LYS A 19 -0.40 -16.16 -3.85
N PHE A 20 -1.37 -15.26 -3.86
CA PHE A 20 -1.37 -14.09 -4.75
C PHE A 20 -0.13 -13.22 -4.54
N LEU A 21 0.22 -12.87 -3.30
CA LEU A 21 1.40 -12.06 -3.00
C LEU A 21 2.71 -12.73 -3.45
N GLY A 22 2.81 -14.05 -3.26
CA GLY A 22 3.96 -14.85 -3.68
C GLY A 22 4.09 -14.91 -5.20
N ASP A 23 3.01 -15.32 -5.89
CA ASP A 23 3.02 -15.53 -7.34
C ASP A 23 3.13 -14.21 -8.11
N ALA A 24 2.40 -13.17 -7.68
CA ALA A 24 2.38 -11.88 -8.38
C ALA A 24 3.69 -11.11 -8.16
N PHE A 25 4.14 -11.00 -6.91
CA PHE A 25 5.12 -9.99 -6.51
C PHE A 25 6.36 -10.56 -5.84
N GLY A 26 6.35 -11.80 -5.35
CA GLY A 26 7.42 -12.36 -4.54
C GLY A 26 7.65 -11.60 -3.22
N LEU A 27 6.61 -10.93 -2.70
CA LEU A 27 6.71 -10.17 -1.46
C LEU A 27 6.82 -11.09 -0.24
N THR A 28 7.82 -10.85 0.61
CA THR A 28 8.01 -11.57 1.86
C THR A 28 8.27 -10.58 3.01
N GLY A 29 7.27 -10.40 3.86
CA GLY A 29 7.41 -9.69 5.14
C GLY A 29 6.97 -8.23 5.14
N GLN A 30 7.06 -7.47 4.03
CA GLN A 30 6.52 -6.10 3.94
C GLN A 30 5.00 -6.09 4.07
N VAL A 31 4.37 -7.08 3.45
CA VAL A 31 2.94 -7.31 3.49
C VAL A 31 2.74 -8.72 4.01
N ARG A 32 1.94 -8.83 5.06
CA ARG A 32 1.56 -10.08 5.72
C ARG A 32 0.06 -10.26 5.56
N VAL A 33 -0.42 -11.47 5.79
CA VAL A 33 -1.85 -11.76 5.75
C VAL A 33 -2.27 -12.35 7.08
N ARG A 34 -3.46 -11.97 7.56
CA ARG A 34 -4.15 -12.67 8.65
C ARG A 34 -5.60 -12.88 8.29
N SER A 35 -6.25 -13.81 8.99
CA SER A 35 -7.68 -14.04 8.82
C SER A 35 -8.47 -12.81 9.27
N GLY A 36 -9.39 -12.36 8.43
CA GLY A 36 -10.35 -11.32 8.76
C GLY A 36 -11.44 -11.22 7.71
N ALA A 37 -12.70 -11.22 8.17
CA ALA A 37 -13.87 -11.25 7.30
C ALA A 37 -14.81 -10.06 7.54
N ALA A 38 -14.36 -9.00 8.23
CA ALA A 38 -15.17 -7.82 8.47
C ALA A 38 -15.71 -7.25 7.14
N GLU A 39 -16.99 -6.93 7.10
CA GLU A 39 -17.67 -6.48 5.88
C GLU A 39 -17.01 -5.21 5.31
N THR A 40 -16.87 -5.17 3.99
CA THR A 40 -16.27 -4.05 3.27
C THR A 40 -16.80 -3.98 1.85
N SER A 41 -16.92 -2.77 1.30
CA SER A 41 -17.33 -2.56 -0.09
C SER A 41 -16.61 -1.36 -0.70
N GLY A 42 -16.46 -1.37 -2.03
CA GLY A 42 -15.90 -0.25 -2.79
C GLY A 42 -14.45 0.09 -2.40
N PHE A 43 -14.11 1.37 -2.41
CA PHE A 43 -12.78 1.84 -2.09
C PHE A 43 -12.53 1.85 -0.57
N ARG A 44 -11.61 1.00 -0.13
CA ARG A 44 -11.19 0.83 1.28
C ARG A 44 -10.25 1.93 1.79
N ALA A 45 -10.21 3.07 1.13
CA ALA A 45 -9.42 4.24 1.51
C ALA A 45 -7.90 4.03 1.57
N PHE A 46 -7.33 3.01 0.93
CA PHE A 46 -5.87 2.86 0.83
C PHE A 46 -5.46 2.24 -0.50
N THR A 47 -4.18 2.41 -0.85
CA THR A 47 -3.53 1.67 -1.94
C THR A 47 -2.14 1.23 -1.52
N LEU A 48 -1.68 0.09 -2.03
CA LEU A 48 -0.28 -0.33 -1.95
C LEU A 48 0.39 -0.10 -3.31
N SER A 49 1.57 0.52 -3.31
CA SER A 49 2.35 0.77 -4.52
C SER A 49 3.69 0.07 -4.45
N LEU A 50 4.03 -0.70 -5.49
CA LEU A 50 5.37 -1.26 -5.70
C LEU A 50 6.16 -0.27 -6.54
N ILE A 51 7.19 0.31 -5.94
CA ILE A 51 8.12 1.22 -6.62
C ILE A 51 9.30 0.40 -7.13
N VAL A 52 9.58 0.51 -8.42
CA VAL A 52 10.57 -0.32 -9.10
C VAL A 52 11.49 0.49 -10.00
N GLY A 53 12.67 -0.06 -10.30
CA GLY A 53 13.73 0.69 -10.97
C GLY A 53 13.50 0.99 -12.45
N GLN A 54 12.63 0.26 -13.17
CA GLN A 54 12.47 0.45 -14.62
C GLN A 54 11.16 -0.13 -15.21
N PRO A 55 10.75 0.29 -16.42
CA PRO A 55 9.52 -0.15 -17.08
C PRO A 55 9.36 -1.66 -17.25
N SER A 56 10.39 -2.39 -17.67
CA SER A 56 10.32 -3.85 -17.83
C SER A 56 10.00 -4.59 -16.53
N THR A 57 10.41 -4.05 -15.37
CA THR A 57 10.00 -4.61 -14.07
C THR A 57 8.54 -4.32 -13.77
N VAL A 58 8.01 -3.15 -14.17
CA VAL A 58 6.58 -2.85 -14.08
C VAL A 58 5.78 -3.88 -14.88
N ASP A 59 6.13 -4.07 -16.15
CA ASP A 59 5.42 -5.01 -17.03
C ASP A 59 5.45 -6.43 -16.47
N SER A 60 6.61 -6.86 -15.98
CA SER A 60 6.79 -8.20 -15.43
C SER A 60 5.90 -8.44 -14.20
N LEU A 61 5.89 -7.53 -13.23
CA LEU A 61 5.06 -7.67 -12.01
C LEU A 61 3.57 -7.50 -12.31
N PHE A 62 3.22 -6.58 -13.21
CA PHE A 62 1.83 -6.34 -13.59
C PHE A 62 1.23 -7.57 -14.28
N ASN A 63 1.95 -8.17 -15.23
CA ASN A 63 1.49 -9.37 -15.92
C ASN A 63 1.36 -10.55 -14.95
N SER A 64 2.34 -10.77 -14.05
CA SER A 64 2.23 -11.80 -13.01
C SER A 64 1.03 -11.59 -12.09
N ALA A 65 0.69 -10.35 -11.75
CA ALA A 65 -0.49 -10.06 -10.95
C ALA A 65 -1.79 -10.44 -11.67
N VAL A 66 -1.89 -10.12 -12.97
CA VAL A 66 -3.05 -10.50 -13.79
C VAL A 66 -3.15 -12.03 -13.92
N GLU A 67 -2.03 -12.71 -14.18
CA GLU A 67 -1.95 -14.18 -14.23
C GLU A 67 -2.35 -14.82 -12.89
N ALA A 68 -2.03 -14.17 -11.76
CA ALA A 68 -2.41 -14.58 -10.41
C ALA A 68 -3.86 -14.22 -10.04
N GLY A 69 -4.65 -13.68 -10.98
CA GLY A 69 -6.08 -13.43 -10.80
C GLY A 69 -6.46 -11.99 -10.44
N ALA A 70 -5.52 -11.04 -10.52
CA ALA A 70 -5.87 -9.63 -10.36
C ALA A 70 -6.66 -9.10 -11.56
N SER A 71 -7.64 -8.23 -11.31
CA SER A 71 -8.34 -7.49 -12.35
C SER A 71 -7.62 -6.18 -12.67
N VAL A 72 -7.58 -5.80 -13.95
CA VAL A 72 -6.96 -4.54 -14.37
C VAL A 72 -7.91 -3.36 -14.10
N ILE A 73 -7.47 -2.39 -13.31
CA ILE A 73 -8.17 -1.10 -13.14
C ILE A 73 -7.63 -0.08 -14.15
N LYS A 74 -6.31 0.04 -14.23
CA LYS A 74 -5.61 0.89 -15.20
C LYS A 74 -4.54 0.08 -15.92
N PRO A 75 -4.59 -0.03 -17.26
CA PRO A 75 -3.53 -0.70 -18.00
C PRO A 75 -2.21 0.03 -17.83
N VAL A 76 -1.10 -0.70 -18.01
CA VAL A 76 0.22 -0.09 -17.94
C VAL A 76 0.39 0.93 -19.06
N ALA A 77 0.79 2.15 -18.69
CA ALA A 77 1.00 3.23 -19.65
C ALA A 77 2.08 4.22 -19.19
N LYS A 78 2.64 4.94 -20.16
CA LYS A 78 3.46 6.13 -19.90
C LYS A 78 2.56 7.26 -19.38
N SER A 79 3.09 8.02 -18.43
CA SER A 79 2.46 9.23 -17.90
C SER A 79 3.47 10.35 -17.75
N LEU A 80 3.01 11.53 -17.31
CA LEU A 80 3.88 12.65 -16.97
C LEU A 80 4.92 12.26 -15.90
N TRP A 81 4.53 11.39 -14.97
CA TRP A 81 5.27 11.04 -13.75
C TRP A 81 6.09 9.76 -13.88
N GLY A 82 6.06 9.08 -15.04
CA GLY A 82 6.82 7.85 -15.27
C GLY A 82 6.03 6.80 -16.04
N TYR A 83 6.09 5.55 -15.60
CA TYR A 83 5.47 4.39 -16.23
C TYR A 83 4.84 3.47 -15.17
N GLY A 84 3.60 3.03 -15.38
CA GLY A 84 2.90 2.23 -14.36
C GLY A 84 1.48 1.84 -14.72
N GLY A 85 0.91 0.96 -13.89
CA GLY A 85 -0.46 0.47 -13.99
C GLY A 85 -1.10 0.24 -12.61
N THR A 86 -2.39 -0.10 -12.60
CA THR A 86 -3.15 -0.39 -11.37
C THR A 86 -4.00 -1.65 -11.55
N VAL A 87 -3.90 -2.57 -10.60
CA VAL A 87 -4.70 -3.80 -10.55
C VAL A 87 -5.40 -3.94 -9.20
N GLN A 88 -6.47 -4.72 -9.16
CA GLN A 88 -7.13 -5.14 -7.93
C GLN A 88 -6.89 -6.63 -7.73
N GLY A 89 -6.29 -7.00 -6.60
CA GLY A 89 -6.06 -8.39 -6.23
C GLY A 89 -7.38 -9.12 -5.89
N PRO A 90 -7.36 -10.46 -5.82
CA PRO A 90 -8.55 -11.27 -5.52
C PRO A 90 -9.22 -10.95 -4.17
N ASP A 91 -8.46 -10.43 -3.21
CA ASP A 91 -8.91 -9.97 -1.89
C ASP A 91 -9.52 -8.56 -1.90
N GLY A 92 -9.59 -7.92 -3.08
CA GLY A 92 -10.06 -6.56 -3.28
C GLY A 92 -8.99 -5.47 -3.06
N THR A 93 -7.75 -5.83 -2.71
CA THR A 93 -6.66 -4.86 -2.49
C THR A 93 -6.22 -4.20 -3.79
N ILE A 94 -6.11 -2.87 -3.78
CA ILE A 94 -5.67 -2.08 -4.93
C ILE A 94 -4.15 -1.94 -4.89
N TRP A 95 -3.51 -2.42 -5.95
CA TRP A 95 -2.08 -2.41 -6.16
C TRP A 95 -1.70 -1.52 -7.33
N LYS A 96 -0.74 -0.63 -7.11
CA LYS A 96 -0.07 0.12 -8.16
C LYS A 96 1.32 -0.47 -8.36
N ILE A 97 1.76 -0.56 -9.61
CA ILE A 97 3.15 -0.89 -9.95
C ILE A 97 3.66 0.27 -10.79
N ALA A 98 4.75 0.91 -10.34
CA ALA A 98 5.19 2.15 -10.96
C ALA A 98 6.70 2.37 -10.85
N THR A 99 7.23 3.09 -11.84
CA THR A 99 8.58 3.65 -11.85
C THR A 99 8.52 5.11 -12.33
N SER A 100 9.44 5.95 -11.87
CA SER A 100 9.65 7.29 -12.46
C SER A 100 10.41 7.24 -13.78
N GLU A 101 11.10 6.13 -14.06
CA GLU A 101 11.87 5.95 -15.27
C GLU A 101 10.96 5.74 -16.50
N LYS A 102 11.42 6.20 -17.67
CA LYS A 102 10.64 6.14 -18.92
C LYS A 102 11.17 5.14 -19.94
N LYS A 103 12.32 4.53 -19.66
CA LYS A 103 13.02 3.56 -20.50
C LYS A 103 13.79 2.58 -19.63
N ASP A 104 14.03 1.38 -20.14
CA ASP A 104 14.94 0.42 -19.52
C ASP A 104 16.39 0.87 -19.65
N THR A 105 17.19 0.60 -18.62
CA THR A 105 18.63 0.91 -18.61
C THR A 105 19.48 -0.34 -18.37
N GLY A 106 18.86 -1.47 -18.05
CA GLY A 106 19.51 -2.76 -17.86
C GLY A 106 18.54 -3.95 -17.92
N PRO A 107 19.01 -5.16 -17.60
CA PRO A 107 18.15 -6.35 -17.56
C PRO A 107 17.07 -6.23 -16.48
N ALA A 108 15.91 -6.84 -16.73
CA ALA A 108 14.83 -6.88 -15.75
C ALA A 108 15.24 -7.73 -14.53
N THR A 109 15.32 -7.11 -13.35
CA THR A 109 15.72 -7.78 -12.10
C THR A 109 14.53 -8.22 -11.24
N ARG A 110 13.31 -7.77 -11.57
CA ARG A 110 12.11 -7.89 -10.73
C ARG A 110 12.27 -7.32 -9.31
N ALA A 111 13.32 -6.54 -9.05
CA ALA A 111 13.55 -5.93 -7.75
C ALA A 111 12.49 -4.87 -7.44
N ILE A 112 11.96 -4.94 -6.22
CA ILE A 112 11.06 -3.93 -5.66
C ILE A 112 11.90 -3.04 -4.73
N ASP A 113 12.05 -1.78 -5.09
CA ASP A 113 12.87 -0.83 -4.35
C ASP A 113 12.20 -0.43 -3.03
N SER A 114 10.88 -0.26 -3.06
CA SER A 114 10.07 -0.03 -1.86
C SER A 114 8.60 -0.35 -2.08
N VAL A 115 7.90 -0.63 -0.99
CA VAL A 115 6.43 -0.65 -0.95
C VAL A 115 5.97 0.69 -0.35
N ALA A 116 5.03 1.37 -0.98
CA ALA A 116 4.42 2.58 -0.42
C ALA A 116 2.95 2.33 -0.07
N LEU A 117 2.59 2.54 1.18
CA LEU A 117 1.22 2.58 1.67
C LEU A 117 0.72 4.02 1.64
N LEU A 118 -0.33 4.26 0.86
CA LEU A 118 -1.06 5.53 0.89
C LEU A 118 -2.37 5.36 1.62
N LEU A 119 -2.56 6.13 2.69
CA LEU A 119 -3.82 6.23 3.43
C LEU A 119 -4.64 7.41 2.90
N GLY A 120 -5.91 7.15 2.63
CA GLY A 120 -6.90 8.09 2.12
C GLY A 120 -7.61 8.81 3.24
N CYS A 121 -7.16 10.01 3.58
CA CYS A 121 -7.69 10.78 4.70
C CYS A 121 -8.86 11.68 4.30
N GLN A 122 -9.82 11.85 5.21
CA GLN A 122 -10.86 12.87 5.11
C GLN A 122 -10.26 14.28 5.32
N ASP A 123 -9.38 14.44 6.32
CA ASP A 123 -8.60 15.66 6.54
C ASP A 123 -7.12 15.34 6.76
N VAL A 124 -6.33 15.46 5.69
CA VAL A 124 -4.88 15.21 5.71
C VAL A 124 -4.15 16.05 6.76
N ALA A 125 -4.62 17.26 7.07
CA ALA A 125 -3.96 18.10 8.08
C ALA A 125 -4.20 17.57 9.50
N ALA A 126 -5.41 17.10 9.78
CA ALA A 126 -5.76 16.48 11.05
C ALA A 126 -5.02 15.15 11.24
N SER A 127 -5.02 14.28 10.22
CA SER A 127 -4.31 13.00 10.26
C SER A 127 -2.80 13.20 10.38
N LYS A 128 -2.21 14.18 9.67
CA LYS A 128 -0.79 14.57 9.85
C LYS A 128 -0.48 14.93 11.29
N LYS A 129 -1.27 15.81 11.89
CA LYS A 129 -1.08 16.25 13.28
C LYS A 129 -1.14 15.05 14.22
N PHE A 130 -2.14 14.19 14.06
CA PHE A 130 -2.29 12.97 14.85
C PHE A 130 -1.06 12.07 14.76
N TYR A 131 -0.57 11.76 13.54
CA TYR A 131 0.60 10.90 13.38
C TYR A 131 1.88 11.50 13.96
N VAL A 132 2.06 12.82 13.89
CA VAL A 132 3.19 13.51 14.56
C VAL A 132 3.09 13.37 16.09
N GLU A 133 1.88 13.48 16.65
CA GLU A 133 1.64 13.25 18.08
C GLU A 133 1.90 11.79 18.50
N GLN A 134 1.67 10.83 17.58
CA GLN A 134 2.08 9.43 17.76
C GLN A 134 3.59 9.20 17.55
N GLY A 135 4.39 10.25 17.31
CA GLY A 135 5.84 10.18 17.22
C GLY A 135 6.40 9.79 15.86
N LEU A 136 5.62 9.96 14.77
CA LEU A 136 6.13 9.88 13.39
C LEU A 136 6.75 11.20 12.97
N THR A 137 7.85 11.13 12.21
CA THR A 137 8.53 12.31 11.66
C THR A 137 8.10 12.55 10.22
N VAL A 138 7.82 13.80 9.85
CA VAL A 138 7.40 14.15 8.48
C VAL A 138 8.63 14.33 7.60
N ALA A 139 8.73 13.51 6.55
CA ALA A 139 9.77 13.61 5.53
C ALA A 139 9.45 14.69 4.49
N LYS A 140 8.21 14.67 3.97
CA LYS A 140 7.74 15.60 2.93
C LYS A 140 6.30 15.99 3.18
N SER A 141 5.93 17.22 2.82
CA SER A 141 4.56 17.70 2.96
C SER A 141 4.24 18.70 1.86
N PHE A 142 3.17 18.43 1.10
CA PHE A 142 2.67 19.30 0.03
C PHE A 142 1.29 19.84 0.41
N GLY A 143 1.30 20.83 1.31
CA GLY A 143 0.10 21.45 1.85
C GLY A 143 -0.85 20.44 2.51
N ARG A 144 -2.14 20.54 2.20
CA ARG A 144 -3.20 19.66 2.73
C ARG A 144 -3.52 18.47 1.82
N LYS A 145 -2.66 18.20 0.82
CA LYS A 145 -2.94 17.15 -0.18
C LYS A 145 -2.16 15.88 0.09
N TYR A 146 -0.88 16.01 0.42
CA TYR A 146 0.04 14.89 0.57
C TYR A 146 1.02 15.10 1.72
N VAL A 147 1.29 14.03 2.46
CA VAL A 147 2.30 13.97 3.52
C VAL A 147 3.01 12.62 3.42
N GLU A 148 4.33 12.60 3.49
CA GLU A 148 5.15 11.39 3.57
C GLU A 148 5.89 11.44 4.90
N PHE A 149 5.93 10.31 5.61
CA PHE A 149 6.67 10.18 6.86
C PHE A 149 8.01 9.49 6.61
N ASP A 150 8.99 9.83 7.46
CA ASP A 150 10.25 9.11 7.51
C ASP A 150 10.01 7.69 8.02
N GLY A 151 10.86 6.76 7.58
CA GLY A 151 10.87 5.38 8.04
C GLY A 151 12.14 4.69 7.54
N ASP A 152 12.69 3.80 8.37
CA ASP A 152 13.80 2.90 8.00
C ASP A 152 13.30 1.57 7.38
N GLY A 153 11.98 1.36 7.41
CA GLY A 153 11.34 0.14 6.96
C GLY A 153 11.24 0.02 5.43
N ARG A 154 10.92 -1.20 4.97
CA ARG A 154 10.65 -1.49 3.55
C ARG A 154 9.30 -0.95 3.07
N VAL A 155 8.46 -0.46 4.01
CA VAL A 155 7.15 0.14 3.72
C VAL A 155 7.19 1.62 4.07
N LYS A 156 7.03 2.46 3.06
CA LYS A 156 6.86 3.91 3.23
C LYS A 156 5.41 4.25 3.53
N LEU A 157 5.18 5.10 4.52
CA LEU A 157 3.84 5.60 4.84
C LEU A 157 3.65 7.00 4.28
N ALA A 158 2.52 7.21 3.60
CA ALA A 158 2.08 8.53 3.19
C ALA A 158 0.56 8.70 3.34
N LEU A 159 0.14 9.96 3.48
CA LEU A 159 -1.25 10.39 3.55
C LEU A 159 -1.62 11.10 2.26
N TYR A 160 -2.82 10.84 1.76
CA TYR A 160 -3.38 11.51 0.61
C TYR A 160 -4.88 11.75 0.81
N GLY A 161 -5.44 12.82 0.24
CA GLY A 161 -6.88 13.06 0.37
C GLY A 161 -7.69 11.91 -0.24
N ARG A 162 -8.65 11.35 0.48
CA ARG A 162 -9.40 10.13 0.08
C ARG A 162 -9.95 10.19 -1.35
N LYS A 163 -10.59 11.30 -1.71
CA LYS A 163 -11.13 11.51 -3.08
C LYS A 163 -10.04 11.56 -4.14
N ALA A 164 -8.90 12.18 -3.82
CA ALA A 164 -7.76 12.24 -4.73
C ALA A 164 -7.11 10.87 -4.90
N LEU A 165 -7.00 10.09 -3.81
CA LEU A 165 -6.46 8.74 -3.85
C LEU A 165 -7.33 7.79 -4.66
N ALA A 166 -8.66 7.83 -4.49
CA ALA A 166 -9.58 7.03 -5.30
C ALA A 166 -9.45 7.34 -6.80
N LYS A 167 -9.40 8.64 -7.15
CA LYS A 167 -9.20 9.10 -8.53
C LYS A 167 -7.85 8.62 -9.10
N ASP A 168 -6.80 8.73 -8.29
CA ASP A 168 -5.45 8.26 -8.65
C ASP A 168 -5.40 6.74 -8.83
N ALA A 169 -6.13 5.97 -8.03
CA ALA A 169 -6.30 4.53 -8.21
C ALA A 169 -7.19 4.18 -9.42
N GLY A 170 -8.11 5.05 -9.83
CA GLY A 170 -9.06 4.80 -10.92
C GLY A 170 -10.33 4.10 -10.50
N VAL A 171 -10.71 4.23 -9.23
CA VAL A 171 -11.93 3.64 -8.68
C VAL A 171 -12.89 4.74 -8.21
N PRO A 172 -14.20 4.45 -8.13
CA PRO A 172 -15.13 5.32 -7.42
C PRO A 172 -14.65 5.59 -5.99
N VAL A 173 -14.91 6.79 -5.49
CA VAL A 173 -14.54 7.15 -4.10
C VAL A 173 -15.41 6.43 -3.07
N ASP A 174 -16.58 5.94 -3.49
CA ASP A 174 -17.54 5.25 -2.66
C ASP A 174 -16.96 3.95 -2.11
N GLY A 175 -17.25 3.69 -0.84
CA GLY A 175 -16.83 2.50 -0.13
C GLY A 175 -17.13 2.61 1.35
N THR A 176 -17.50 1.50 1.97
CA THR A 176 -17.95 1.45 3.37
C THR A 176 -17.43 0.19 4.06
N GLY A 177 -17.51 0.16 5.39
CA GLY A 177 -17.05 -0.97 6.19
C GLY A 177 -15.54 -0.92 6.47
N SER A 178 -14.98 -2.09 6.75
CA SER A 178 -13.59 -2.25 7.18
C SER A 178 -12.59 -1.87 6.09
N HIS A 179 -11.45 -1.28 6.49
CA HIS A 179 -10.30 -1.12 5.61
C HIS A 179 -9.62 -2.46 5.28
N ARG A 180 -9.88 -3.51 6.08
CA ARG A 180 -9.24 -4.83 6.01
C ARG A 180 -7.71 -4.76 6.00
N ILE A 181 -7.16 -3.79 6.73
CA ILE A 181 -5.72 -3.70 6.98
C ILE A 181 -5.44 -3.33 8.43
N THR A 182 -4.28 -3.74 8.90
CA THR A 182 -3.68 -3.28 10.15
C THR A 182 -2.21 -2.92 9.90
N LEU A 183 -1.76 -1.83 10.51
CA LEU A 183 -0.40 -1.32 10.36
C LEU A 183 0.44 -1.80 11.55
N LEU A 184 1.51 -2.56 11.29
CA LEU A 184 2.39 -3.06 12.33
C LEU A 184 3.59 -2.12 12.49
N ALA A 185 3.81 -1.63 13.70
CA ALA A 185 4.82 -0.64 13.98
C ALA A 185 5.53 -0.83 15.31
N ASP A 186 6.65 -0.14 15.47
CA ASP A 186 7.30 0.02 16.78
C ASP A 186 6.46 1.00 17.62
N GLY A 187 5.87 0.54 18.72
CA GLY A 187 5.10 1.43 19.59
C GLY A 187 3.91 0.75 20.28
N THR A 188 2.83 1.52 20.43
CA THR A 188 1.60 1.08 21.11
C THR A 188 0.43 1.01 20.13
N THR A 189 -0.62 0.29 20.51
CA THR A 189 -1.85 0.20 19.72
C THR A 189 -2.57 1.53 19.69
N PHE A 190 -3.00 1.97 18.52
CA PHE A 190 -3.91 3.11 18.35
C PHE A 190 -4.76 2.96 17.07
N THR A 191 -5.80 3.77 16.96
CA THR A 191 -6.58 3.91 15.73
C THR A 191 -6.52 5.37 15.30
N ASP A 192 -6.26 5.61 14.01
CA ASP A 192 -6.18 6.97 13.49
C ASP A 192 -7.57 7.60 13.28
N PRO A 193 -7.64 8.92 12.99
CA PRO A 193 -8.92 9.61 12.79
C PRO A 193 -9.77 9.07 11.63
N ASP A 194 -9.16 8.35 10.69
CA ASP A 194 -9.81 7.78 9.51
C ASP A 194 -10.19 6.30 9.71
N GLY A 195 -9.85 5.70 10.86
CA GLY A 195 -10.22 4.33 11.24
C GLY A 195 -9.15 3.27 10.96
N PHE A 196 -7.92 3.66 10.62
CA PHE A 196 -6.82 2.71 10.42
C PHE A 196 -6.24 2.26 11.75
N SER A 197 -6.24 0.94 11.98
CA SER A 197 -5.71 0.32 13.19
C SER A 197 -4.21 0.10 13.11
N TRP A 198 -3.52 0.43 14.20
CA TRP A 198 -2.10 0.20 14.41
C TRP A 198 -1.90 -0.77 15.56
N GLU A 199 -1.00 -1.74 15.38
CA GLU A 199 -0.63 -2.72 16.40
C GLU A 199 0.89 -2.79 16.56
N PRO A 200 1.41 -3.07 17.76
CA PRO A 200 2.83 -3.30 17.96
C PRO A 200 3.28 -4.55 17.19
N VAL A 201 4.50 -4.53 16.65
CA VAL A 201 5.16 -5.76 16.21
C VAL A 201 5.33 -6.67 17.42
N ARG A 202 4.63 -7.80 17.45
CA ARG A 202 4.83 -8.80 18.49
C ARG A 202 6.20 -9.44 18.31
N ALA A 203 7.01 -9.44 19.37
CA ALA A 203 8.21 -10.27 19.41
C ALA A 203 7.78 -11.74 19.23
N THR A 204 8.31 -12.41 18.21
CA THR A 204 8.20 -13.87 18.12
C THR A 204 8.94 -14.44 19.32
N SER A 205 8.20 -14.95 20.31
CA SER A 205 8.77 -15.71 21.41
C SER A 205 9.35 -17.00 20.83
N SER A 206 10.65 -17.03 20.53
CA SER A 206 11.37 -18.28 20.28
C SER A 206 11.25 -19.14 21.54
N HIS A 207 10.54 -20.26 21.44
CA HIS A 207 10.58 -21.35 22.42
C HIS A 207 11.81 -22.21 22.15
#